data_AF-A0A3M1DEB4-F1
#
_entry.id   AF-A0A3M1DEB4-F1
#
_cell.length_a   1.000
_cell.length_b   1.000
_cell.length_c   1.000
_cell.angle_alpha   90.00
_cell.angle_beta   90.00
_cell.angle_gamma   90.00
#
_symmetry.space_group_name_H-M   'P 1'
#
loop_
_entity.id
_entity.type
_entity.pdbx_description
1 polymer ?
#
loop_
_entity_poly.entity_id
_entity_poly.type
_entity_poly.pdbx_seq_one_letter_code
_entity_poly.pdbx_strand_id
1 'polypeptide(L)' 'EEGQTATPNVTLSMSAPDFLAMANGQLNPVSAFMQGKIRVTGDMGLAMRLQSILT' A
#
# COMPACT_ATOMS: atom_id res chain seq x y z
N GLU A 1 -20.05 16.26 8.48
CA GLU A 1 -19.94 16.37 7.01
C GLU A 1 -19.14 15.18 6.53
N GLU A 2 -19.70 14.38 5.65
CA GLU A 2 -18.93 13.30 4.99
C GLU A 2 -17.95 13.99 4.03
N GLY A 3 -16.65 13.88 4.32
CA GLY A 3 -15.61 14.49 3.50
C GLY A 3 -15.68 13.94 2.08
N GLN A 4 -15.69 14.83 1.08
CA GLN A 4 -15.56 14.43 -0.33
C GLN A 4 -14.29 13.61 -0.51
N THR A 5 -14.46 12.32 -0.76
CA THR A 5 -13.35 11.44 -1.14
C THR A 5 -13.22 11.50 -2.65
N ALA A 6 -12.17 12.19 -3.11
CA ALA A 6 -11.78 12.12 -4.51
C ALA A 6 -11.45 10.66 -4.86
N THR A 7 -11.73 10.27 -6.11
CA THR A 7 -11.38 8.93 -6.60
C THR A 7 -9.87 8.69 -6.43
N PRO A 8 -9.45 7.65 -5.71
CA PRO A 8 -8.03 7.43 -5.45
C PRO A 8 -7.30 7.06 -6.75
N ASN A 9 -6.14 7.68 -6.98
CA ASN A 9 -5.27 7.28 -8.10
C ASN A 9 -4.64 5.89 -7.88
N VAL A 10 -4.46 5.50 -6.61
CA VAL A 10 -3.93 4.19 -6.20
C VAL A 10 -4.69 3.71 -4.96
N THR A 11 -5.04 2.43 -4.94
CA THR A 11 -5.58 1.75 -3.76
C THR A 11 -4.67 0.57 -3.41
N LEU A 12 -4.24 0.50 -2.15
CA LEU A 12 -3.55 -0.67 -1.60
C LEU A 12 -4.52 -1.46 -0.73
N SER A 13 -4.57 -2.76 -0.93
CA SER A 13 -5.37 -3.68 -0.12
C SER A 13 -4.46 -4.74 0.50
N MET A 14 -4.59 -4.94 1.80
CA MET A 14 -3.79 -5.87 2.59
C MET A 14 -4.54 -6.22 3.87
N SER A 15 -4.07 -7.22 4.60
CA SER A 15 -4.60 -7.52 5.94
C SER A 15 -4.13 -6.47 6.95
N ALA A 16 -4.93 -6.19 7.99
CA ALA A 16 -4.52 -5.28 9.07
C ALA A 16 -3.23 -5.73 9.78
N PRO A 17 -2.99 -7.04 10.04
CA PRO A 17 -1.71 -7.52 10.56
C PRO A 17 -0.52 -7.20 9.63
N ASP A 18 -0.66 -7.40 8.32
CA ASP A 18 0.41 -7.08 7.36
C ASP A 18 0.68 -5.58 7.30
N PHE A 19 -0.38 -4.75 7.37
CA PHE A 19 -0.23 -3.29 7.47
C PHE A 19 0.58 -2.88 8.69
N LEU A 20 0.24 -3.40 9.87
CA LEU A 20 0.97 -3.11 11.11
C LEU A 20 2.42 -3.60 11.03
N ALA A 21 2.66 -4.80 10.50
CA ALA A 21 4.01 -5.31 10.34
C ALA A 21 4.85 -4.42 9.39
N MET A 22 4.26 -3.91 8.30
CA MET A 22 4.94 -2.98 7.40
C MET A 22 5.18 -1.62 8.04
N ALA A 23 4.18 -1.06 8.72
CA ALA A 23 4.30 0.24 9.38
C ALA A 23 5.36 0.25 10.50
N ASN A 24 5.58 -0.91 11.13
CA ASN A 24 6.63 -1.11 12.14
C ASN A 24 7.99 -1.56 11.54
N GLY A 25 8.12 -1.62 10.21
CA GLY A 25 9.35 -2.05 9.52
C GLY A 25 9.68 -3.55 9.65
N GLN A 26 8.76 -4.36 10.17
CA GLN A 26 8.91 -5.80 10.37
C GLN A 26 8.61 -6.62 9.09
N LEU A 27 7.86 -6.02 8.16
CA LEU A 27 7.54 -6.61 6.87
C LEU A 27 8.03 -5.69 5.75
N ASN A 28 8.85 -6.22 4.84
CA ASN A 28 9.30 -5.48 3.68
C ASN A 28 8.16 -5.33 2.64
N PRO A 29 7.80 -4.11 2.21
CA PRO A 29 6.68 -3.89 1.29
C PRO A 29 6.87 -4.53 -0.10
N VAL A 30 8.11 -4.56 -0.61
CA VAL A 30 8.43 -5.18 -1.91
C VAL A 30 8.13 -6.68 -1.86
N SER A 31 8.67 -7.35 -0.83
CA SER A 31 8.49 -8.79 -0.68
C SER A 31 7.04 -9.14 -0.38
N ALA A 32 6.32 -8.34 0.40
CA ALA A 32 4.90 -8.53 0.69
C ALA A 32 4.03 -8.40 -0.58
N PHE A 33 4.35 -7.46 -1.47
CA PHE A 33 3.70 -7.35 -2.78
C PHE A 33 3.97 -8.58 -3.66
N MET A 34 5.24 -9.01 -3.78
CA MET A 34 5.59 -10.20 -4.56
C MET A 34 4.95 -11.49 -4.02
N GLN A 35 4.71 -11.58 -2.71
CA GLN A 35 3.99 -12.68 -2.06
C GLN A 35 2.46 -12.59 -2.21
N GLY A 36 1.93 -11.51 -2.79
CA GLY A 36 0.49 -11.27 -2.93
C GLY A 36 -0.22 -10.81 -1.65
N LYS A 37 0.53 -10.47 -0.59
CA LYS A 37 -0.03 -9.90 0.66
C LYS A 37 -0.50 -8.46 0.51
N ILE A 38 0.06 -7.77 -0.48
CA ILE A 38 -0.38 -6.44 -0.90
C ILE A 38 -0.94 -6.57 -2.31
N ARG A 39 -2.19 -6.16 -2.47
CA ARG A 39 -2.78 -5.92 -3.78
C ARG A 39 -2.79 -4.43 -4.06
N VAL A 40 -2.33 -4.06 -5.25
CA VAL A 40 -2.34 -2.68 -5.72
C VAL A 40 -3.33 -2.58 -6.89
N THR A 41 -4.17 -1.55 -6.88
CA THR A 41 -5.02 -1.18 -8.01
C THR A 41 -4.87 0.31 -8.31
N GLY A 42 -5.11 0.70 -9.57
CA GLY A 42 -4.89 2.07 -10.05
C GLY A 42 -3.55 2.23 -10.77
N ASP A 43 -2.92 3.39 -10.61
CA ASP A 43 -1.67 3.74 -11.30
C ASP A 43 -0.45 3.06 -10.64
N MET A 44 0.07 2.02 -11.30
CA MET A 44 1.24 1.28 -10.82
C MET A 44 2.51 2.15 -10.77
N GLY A 45 2.66 3.14 -11.65
CA GLY A 45 3.79 4.06 -11.63
C GLY A 45 3.77 4.95 -10.38
N LEU A 46 2.58 5.40 -9.96
CA LEU A 46 2.41 6.11 -8.70
C LEU A 46 2.60 5.19 -7.49
N ALA A 47 2.16 3.93 -7.56
CA ALA A 47 2.38 2.96 -6.50
C ALA A 47 3.86 2.63 -6.27
N MET A 48 4.67 2.52 -7.33
CA MET A 48 6.11 2.32 -7.20
C MET A 48 6.81 3.53 -6.56
N ARG A 49 6.30 4.76 -6.75
CA ARG A 49 6.81 5.96 -6.07
C ARG A 49 6.41 6.00 -4.58
N LEU A 50 5.27 5.42 -4.22
CA LEU A 50 4.85 5.34 -2.82
C LEU A 50 5.82 4.46 -1.99
N GLN A 51 6.38 3.42 -2.61
CA GLN A 51 7.35 2.53 -1.96
C GLN A 51 8.55 3.31 -1.38
N SER A 52 9.08 4.31 -2.08
CA SER A 52 10.22 5.10 -1.59
C SER A 52 9.89 6.03 -0.42
N ILE A 53 8.60 6.22 -0.09
CA ILE A 53 8.14 7.06 1.03
C ILE A 53 7.93 6.22 2.29
N LEU A 54 7.60 4.92 2.13
CA LEU A 54 7.29 3.99 3.23
C LEU A 54 8.52 3.24 3.76
N THR A 55 9.71 3.49 3.19
CA THR A 55 10.98 2.88 3.58
C THR A 55 11.91 3.90 4.22
#